data_AF-A0A501VTD2-F1
#
_entry.id   AF-A0A501VTD2-F1
#
_cell.length_a   1.000
_cell.length_b   1.000
_cell.length_c   1.000
_cell.angle_alpha   90.00
_cell.angle_beta   90.00
_cell.angle_gamma   90.00
#
_symmetry.space_group_name_H-M   'P 1'
#
loop_
_entity.id
_entity.type
_entity.pdbx_description
1 polymer ?
#
loop_
_entity_poly.entity_id
_entity_poly.type
_entity_poly.pdbx_seq_one_letter_code
_entity_poly.pdbx_strand_id
1 'polypeptide(L)'
;MRWLFRLIGAFFSFVWRLFWRLVWIVVLLCALAFGFLWYLNGDFQGALKQAERSVKIGQQSIDQWERTGQLPKLNQTDSHQHSEGRWSQASARIYLDPQMNSRFQEAYLEAIQNWNQTGAFNFELVTEVSKADITATEMNDGNTPVAGEAESQTNFLTGQFLSVTVRLNHYYLSNPDYGYSYERLVHTAEHELGHAIGLDHTDEKSVMQPAGSFYGIQKEDVENLRKLYETNE
;
A
#
# COMPACT_ATOMS: atom_id res chain seq x y z
N MET A 1 -54.96 23.31 -37.67
CA MET A 1 -54.61 21.87 -37.67
C MET A 1 -53.14 21.59 -38.04
N ARG A 2 -52.67 21.89 -39.27
CA ARG A 2 -51.28 21.55 -39.71
C ARG A 2 -50.14 22.18 -38.88
N TRP A 3 -50.39 23.31 -38.22
CA TRP A 3 -49.39 24.02 -37.39
C TRP A 3 -49.16 23.35 -36.03
N LEU A 4 -50.20 22.79 -35.39
CA LEU A 4 -50.07 22.02 -34.15
C LEU A 4 -49.26 20.74 -34.33
N PHE A 5 -49.47 20.01 -35.44
CA PHE A 5 -48.69 18.80 -35.74
C PHE A 5 -47.20 19.09 -35.98
N ARG A 6 -46.85 20.28 -36.51
CA ARG A 6 -45.45 20.71 -36.68
C ARG A 6 -44.78 21.06 -35.36
N LEU A 7 -45.50 21.67 -34.41
CA LEU A 7 -45.00 21.98 -33.07
C LEU A 7 -44.73 20.72 -32.24
N ILE A 8 -45.62 19.74 -32.30
CA ILE A 8 -45.45 18.45 -31.62
C ILE A 8 -44.24 17.70 -32.21
N GLY A 9 -44.12 17.64 -33.54
CA GLY A 9 -42.96 17.02 -34.19
C GLY A 9 -41.64 17.72 -33.86
N ALA A 10 -41.64 19.06 -33.77
CA ALA A 10 -40.47 19.83 -33.38
C ALA A 10 -40.02 19.51 -31.93
N PHE A 11 -40.97 19.40 -30.99
CA PHE A 11 -40.70 19.03 -29.60
C PHE A 11 -40.10 17.63 -29.47
N PHE A 12 -40.67 16.61 -30.14
CA PHE A 12 -40.10 15.26 -30.15
C PHE A 12 -38.70 15.23 -30.77
N SER A 13 -38.48 15.99 -31.86
CA SER A 13 -37.15 16.09 -32.47
C SER A 13 -36.13 16.78 -31.56
N PHE A 14 -36.58 17.72 -30.72
CA PHE A 14 -35.73 18.42 -29.76
C PHE A 14 -35.34 17.50 -28.60
N VAL A 15 -36.29 16.78 -28.01
CA VAL A 15 -36.04 15.80 -26.94
C VAL A 15 -35.12 14.68 -27.44
N TRP A 16 -35.35 14.20 -28.67
CA TRP A 16 -34.50 13.18 -29.31
C TRP A 16 -33.06 13.66 -29.49
N ARG A 17 -32.85 14.90 -29.96
CA ARG A 17 -31.50 15.48 -30.09
C ARG A 17 -30.84 15.70 -28.73
N LEU A 18 -31.60 16.10 -27.71
CA LEU A 18 -31.07 16.29 -26.36
C LEU A 18 -30.61 14.97 -25.75
N PHE A 19 -31.40 13.90 -25.91
CA PHE A 19 -31.02 12.55 -25.49
C PHE A 19 -29.71 12.11 -26.15
N TRP A 20 -29.59 12.22 -27.48
CA TRP A 20 -28.36 11.84 -28.18
C TRP A 20 -27.16 12.71 -27.79
N ARG A 21 -27.36 14.00 -27.48
CA ARG A 21 -26.28 14.85 -26.95
C ARG A 21 -25.78 14.38 -25.58
N LEU A 22 -26.68 13.98 -24.69
CA LEU A 22 -26.30 13.43 -23.39
C LEU A 22 -25.54 12.12 -23.54
N VAL A 23 -25.99 11.23 -24.43
CA VAL A 23 -25.27 10.00 -24.77
C VAL A 23 -23.86 10.30 -25.27
N TRP A 24 -23.70 11.26 -26.19
CA TRP A 24 -22.38 11.66 -26.69
C TRP A 24 -21.47 12.28 -25.63
N ILE A 25 -22.03 13.05 -24.68
CA ILE A 25 -21.26 13.58 -23.55
C ILE A 25 -20.73 12.43 -22.68
N VAL A 26 -21.56 11.42 -22.38
CA VAL A 26 -21.14 10.24 -21.62
C VAL A 26 -20.04 9.47 -22.35
N VAL A 27 -20.20 9.24 -23.67
CA VAL A 27 -19.18 8.58 -24.49
C VAL A 27 -17.86 9.34 -24.47
N LEU A 28 -17.90 10.67 -24.56
CA LEU A 28 -16.71 11.52 -24.56
C LEU A 28 -16.01 11.52 -23.19
N LEU A 29 -16.78 11.53 -22.10
CA LEU A 29 -16.24 11.36 -20.74
C LEU A 29 -15.60 9.97 -20.56
N CYS A 30 -16.22 8.90 -21.05
CA CYS A 30 -15.63 7.56 -21.02
C CYS A 30 -14.34 7.50 -21.84
N ALA A 31 -14.29 8.13 -23.01
CA ALA A 31 -13.09 8.18 -23.85
C ALA A 31 -11.95 8.98 -23.20
N LEU A 32 -12.26 10.11 -22.54
CA LEU A 32 -11.28 10.89 -21.79
C LEU A 32 -10.77 10.15 -20.56
N ALA A 33 -11.66 9.49 -19.81
CA ALA A 33 -11.26 8.64 -18.69
C ALA A 33 -10.36 7.49 -19.17
N PHE A 34 -10.71 6.84 -20.28
CA PHE A 34 -9.91 5.78 -20.87
C PHE A 34 -8.54 6.29 -21.36
N GLY A 35 -8.49 7.45 -22.03
CA GLY A 35 -7.24 8.07 -22.47
C GLY A 35 -6.35 8.51 -21.30
N PHE A 36 -6.94 9.03 -20.23
CA PHE A 36 -6.24 9.39 -19.00
C PHE A 36 -5.68 8.15 -18.27
N LEU A 37 -6.47 7.08 -18.17
CA LEU A 37 -6.04 5.80 -17.61
C LEU A 37 -4.92 5.15 -18.44
N TRP A 38 -5.02 5.21 -19.78
CA TRP A 38 -3.95 4.76 -20.67
C TRP A 38 -2.67 5.54 -20.41
N TYR A 39 -2.76 6.87 -20.40
CA TYR A 39 -1.62 7.77 -20.23
C TYR A 39 -0.87 7.55 -18.91
N LEU A 40 -1.58 7.19 -17.83
CA LEU A 40 -0.97 7.06 -16.52
C LEU A 40 -0.22 5.74 -16.30
N ASN A 41 -0.71 4.59 -16.79
CA ASN A 41 -0.22 3.31 -16.27
C ASN A 41 0.18 2.21 -17.26
N GLY A 42 -0.16 2.26 -18.55
CA GLY A 42 0.25 1.22 -19.52
C GLY A 42 -0.23 -0.22 -19.23
N ASP A 43 -0.71 -0.53 -18.02
CA ASP A 43 -1.25 -1.80 -17.56
C ASP A 43 -2.70 -1.59 -17.08
N PHE A 44 -3.61 -1.70 -18.05
CA PHE A 44 -5.05 -1.60 -17.83
C PHE A 44 -5.58 -2.72 -16.92
N GLN A 45 -4.93 -3.89 -16.89
CA GLN A 45 -5.38 -5.00 -16.06
C GLN A 45 -5.02 -4.79 -14.59
N GLY A 46 -3.84 -4.24 -14.30
CA GLY A 46 -3.45 -3.81 -12.96
C GLY A 46 -4.39 -2.75 -12.40
N ALA A 47 -4.67 -1.70 -13.20
CA ALA A 47 -5.59 -0.62 -12.80
C ALA A 47 -7.03 -1.11 -12.55
N LEU A 48 -7.55 -2.01 -13.40
CA LEU A 48 -8.88 -2.62 -13.19
C LEU A 48 -8.93 -3.49 -11.94
N LYS A 49 -7.90 -4.32 -11.70
CA LYS A 49 -7.81 -5.16 -10.49
C LYS A 49 -7.73 -4.31 -9.22
N GLN A 50 -6.99 -3.21 -9.27
CA GLN A 50 -6.90 -2.26 -8.16
C GLN A 50 -8.26 -1.60 -7.90
N ALA A 51 -8.91 -1.08 -8.94
CA ALA A 51 -10.25 -0.50 -8.83
C ALA A 51 -11.30 -1.50 -8.30
N GLU A 52 -11.26 -2.76 -8.77
CA GLU A 52 -12.17 -3.81 -8.29
C GLU A 52 -11.94 -4.14 -6.80
N ARG A 53 -10.67 -4.18 -6.36
CA ARG A 53 -10.32 -4.33 -4.93
C ARG A 53 -10.82 -3.15 -4.12
N SER A 54 -10.58 -1.91 -4.53
CA SER A 54 -11.03 -0.71 -3.81
C SER A 54 -12.56 -0.67 -3.69
N VAL A 55 -13.29 -1.06 -4.75
CA VAL A 55 -14.77 -1.16 -4.72
C VAL A 55 -15.24 -2.27 -3.77
N LYS A 56 -14.62 -3.45 -3.79
CA LYS A 56 -14.97 -4.54 -2.86
C LYS A 56 -14.75 -4.15 -1.41
N ILE A 57 -13.65 -3.45 -1.11
CA ILE A 57 -13.32 -2.96 0.22
C ILE A 57 -14.29 -1.86 0.66
N GLY A 58 -14.64 -0.94 -0.24
CA GLY A 58 -15.68 0.07 -0.01
C GLY A 58 -17.06 -0.53 0.27
N GLN A 59 -17.44 -1.60 -0.43
CA GLN A 59 -18.71 -2.29 -0.19
C GLN A 59 -18.71 -3.02 1.16
N GLN A 60 -17.63 -3.75 1.47
CA GLN A 60 -17.47 -4.43 2.75
C GLN A 60 -17.41 -3.45 3.92
N SER A 61 -16.87 -2.24 3.70
CA SER A 61 -16.79 -1.22 4.74
C SER A 61 -18.11 -0.59 5.09
N ILE A 62 -18.94 -0.33 4.09
CA ILE A 62 -20.31 0.14 4.29
C ILE A 62 -21.13 -0.94 5.02
N ASP A 63 -21.08 -2.19 4.55
CA ASP A 63 -21.87 -3.29 5.13
C ASP A 63 -21.50 -3.59 6.60
N GLN A 64 -20.22 -3.51 6.96
CA GLN A 64 -19.78 -3.73 8.33
C GLN A 64 -20.12 -2.54 9.23
N TRP A 65 -19.87 -1.31 8.76
CA TRP A 65 -20.20 -0.10 9.51
C TRP A 65 -21.69 -0.03 9.86
N GLU A 66 -22.57 -0.38 8.92
CA GLU A 66 -24.02 -0.46 9.17
C GLU A 66 -24.39 -1.46 10.29
N ARG A 67 -23.60 -2.52 10.48
CA ARG A 67 -23.89 -3.58 11.46
C ARG A 67 -23.25 -3.34 12.83
N THR A 68 -22.03 -2.81 12.87
CA THR A 68 -21.21 -2.75 14.09
C THR A 68 -20.84 -1.33 14.50
N GLY A 69 -21.04 -0.34 13.63
CA GLY A 69 -20.52 1.01 13.80
C GLY A 69 -19.00 1.12 13.67
N GLN A 70 -18.32 0.07 13.18
CA GLN A 70 -16.85 0.02 13.04
C GLN A 70 -16.46 -0.39 11.62
N LEU A 71 -15.43 0.25 11.07
CA LEU A 71 -14.89 -0.09 9.75
C LEU A 71 -14.24 -1.50 9.75
N PRO A 72 -14.17 -2.17 8.59
CA PRO A 72 -13.51 -3.46 8.46
C PRO A 72 -12.06 -3.36 8.85
N LYS A 73 -11.61 -4.38 9.59
CA LYS A 73 -10.17 -4.63 9.72
C LYS A 73 -9.67 -5.05 8.34
N LEU A 74 -8.56 -4.47 7.92
CA LEU A 74 -7.90 -4.84 6.67
C LEU A 74 -7.50 -6.32 6.76
N ASN A 75 -7.99 -7.14 5.83
CA ASN A 75 -7.67 -8.58 5.76
C ASN A 75 -6.22 -8.84 5.32
N GLN A 76 -5.63 -7.87 4.63
CA GLN A 76 -4.20 -7.78 4.35
C GLN A 76 -3.81 -6.32 4.62
N THR A 77 -2.87 -6.11 5.55
CA THR A 77 -2.47 -4.79 6.03
C THR A 77 -1.26 -4.24 5.32
N ASP A 78 -0.63 -5.00 4.45
CA ASP A 78 0.57 -4.62 3.73
C ASP A 78 0.50 -5.01 2.25
N SER A 79 1.30 -4.33 1.43
CA SER A 79 1.56 -4.70 0.05
C SER A 79 3.06 -4.87 -0.11
N HIS A 80 3.50 -5.93 -0.77
CA HIS A 80 4.89 -6.07 -1.18
C HIS A 80 4.92 -6.42 -2.67
N GLN A 81 5.52 -5.54 -3.47
CA GLN A 81 5.83 -5.83 -4.87
C GLN A 81 7.29 -6.28 -4.94
N HIS A 82 7.50 -7.59 -5.13
CA HIS A 82 8.80 -8.26 -5.36
C HIS A 82 9.72 -8.52 -4.13
N SER A 83 9.20 -9.08 -3.03
CA SER A 83 9.99 -9.46 -1.83
C SER A 83 10.95 -10.64 -2.01
N GLU A 84 11.07 -11.25 -3.19
CA GLU A 84 11.98 -12.39 -3.45
C GLU A 84 13.45 -11.97 -3.49
N GLY A 85 13.97 -11.37 -2.42
CA GLY A 85 15.36 -10.98 -2.33
C GLY A 85 15.86 -10.77 -0.91
N ARG A 86 17.17 -10.55 -0.81
CA ARG A 86 17.85 -10.20 0.44
C ARG A 86 19.06 -9.32 0.17
N TRP A 87 19.52 -8.62 1.20
CA TRP A 87 20.83 -7.96 1.16
C TRP A 87 21.98 -8.98 1.07
N SER A 88 23.16 -8.55 0.65
CA SER A 88 24.34 -9.42 0.59
C SER A 88 24.87 -9.83 1.97
N GLN A 89 24.50 -9.09 3.01
CA GLN A 89 24.88 -9.27 4.41
C GLN A 89 23.74 -8.84 5.32
N ALA A 90 23.80 -9.20 6.60
CA ALA A 90 22.81 -8.85 7.63
C ALA A 90 22.88 -7.36 8.06
N SER A 91 23.06 -6.45 7.10
CA SER A 91 23.04 -5.01 7.34
C SER A 91 22.61 -4.24 6.10
N ALA A 92 21.95 -3.10 6.33
CA ALA A 92 21.56 -2.15 5.30
C ALA A 92 21.53 -0.73 5.87
N ARG A 93 21.86 0.26 5.04
CA ARG A 93 21.75 1.67 5.39
C ARG A 93 20.32 2.14 5.15
N ILE A 94 19.73 2.80 6.13
CA ILE A 94 18.35 3.27 6.07
C ILE A 94 18.27 4.78 6.25
N TYR A 95 17.53 5.43 5.36
CA TYR A 95 17.19 6.85 5.44
C TYR A 95 15.74 7.02 5.84
N LEU A 96 15.47 7.92 6.79
CA LEU A 96 14.12 8.33 7.16
C LEU A 96 13.84 9.69 6.56
N ASP A 97 12.77 9.78 5.78
CA ASP A 97 12.31 11.04 5.22
C ASP A 97 11.92 12.03 6.35
N PRO A 98 12.64 13.15 6.50
CA PRO A 98 12.39 14.12 7.58
C PRO A 98 11.09 14.89 7.40
N GLN A 99 10.43 14.80 6.24
CA GLN A 99 9.13 15.42 5.98
C GLN A 99 7.95 14.59 6.47
N MET A 100 8.17 13.32 6.86
CA MET A 100 7.11 12.47 7.43
C MET A 100 6.52 13.06 8.70
N ASN A 101 5.28 12.68 9.02
CA ASN A 101 4.69 12.90 10.33
C ASN A 101 5.61 12.40 11.46
N SER A 102 5.78 13.20 12.52
CA SER A 102 6.72 12.88 13.62
C SER A 102 6.39 11.55 14.31
N ARG A 103 5.10 11.21 14.45
CA ARG A 103 4.68 9.94 15.06
C ARG A 103 5.11 8.72 14.23
N PHE A 104 5.17 8.87 12.92
CA PHE A 104 5.61 7.83 11.99
C PHE A 104 7.14 7.73 12.00
N GLN A 105 7.84 8.87 12.06
CA GLN A 105 9.29 8.89 12.29
C GLN A 105 9.67 8.17 13.59
N GLU A 106 8.97 8.49 14.69
CA GLU A 106 9.16 7.83 16.00
C GLU A 106 8.94 6.31 15.89
N ALA A 107 7.87 5.88 15.24
CA ALA A 107 7.58 4.45 15.06
C ALA A 107 8.64 3.72 14.23
N TYR A 108 9.15 4.33 13.15
CA TYR A 108 10.27 3.76 12.39
C TYR A 108 11.55 3.67 13.21
N LEU A 109 11.89 4.72 13.96
CA LEU A 109 13.09 4.71 14.82
C LEU A 109 13.00 3.60 15.86
N GLU A 110 11.83 3.41 16.47
CA GLU A 110 11.58 2.33 17.43
C GLU A 110 11.67 0.95 16.77
N ALA A 111 11.04 0.76 15.61
CA ALA A 111 11.11 -0.50 14.86
C ALA A 111 12.54 -0.85 14.43
N ILE A 112 13.30 0.13 13.94
CA ILE A 112 14.73 -0.01 13.63
C ILE A 112 15.52 -0.43 14.86
N GLN A 113 15.28 0.24 15.98
CA GLN A 113 15.94 -0.08 17.25
C GLN A 113 15.58 -1.50 17.71
N ASN A 114 14.32 -1.91 17.59
CA ASN A 114 13.86 -3.25 17.99
C ASN A 114 14.51 -4.33 17.14
N TRP A 115 14.53 -4.19 15.81
CA TRP A 115 15.26 -5.10 14.93
C TRP A 115 16.76 -5.16 15.24
N ASN A 116 17.42 -4.02 15.41
CA ASN A 116 18.84 -3.97 15.75
C ASN A 116 19.15 -4.66 17.09
N GLN A 117 18.27 -4.53 18.09
CA GLN A 117 18.44 -5.18 19.40
C GLN A 117 18.37 -6.71 19.32
N THR A 118 17.73 -7.29 18.30
CA THR A 118 17.71 -8.76 18.11
C THR A 118 19.10 -9.32 17.79
N GLY A 119 19.99 -8.48 17.24
CA GLY A 119 21.30 -8.86 16.72
C GLY A 119 21.24 -9.75 15.47
N ALA A 120 20.08 -9.96 14.85
CA ALA A 120 19.94 -10.73 13.62
C ALA A 120 20.14 -9.89 12.35
N PHE A 121 19.96 -8.57 12.44
CA PHE A 121 20.19 -7.63 11.34
C PHE A 121 20.58 -6.25 11.91
N ASN A 122 21.36 -5.48 11.16
CA ASN A 122 21.77 -4.13 11.53
C ASN A 122 21.36 -3.08 10.49
N PHE A 123 20.36 -2.29 10.83
CA PHE A 123 20.03 -1.05 10.16
C PHE A 123 20.98 0.08 10.60
N GLU A 124 21.66 0.69 9.64
CA GLU A 124 22.51 1.86 9.86
C GLU A 124 21.80 3.13 9.39
N LEU A 125 21.45 4.02 10.31
CA LEU A 125 20.81 5.30 9.96
C LEU A 125 21.77 6.20 9.16
N VAL A 126 21.31 6.67 8.00
CA VAL A 126 22.01 7.67 7.19
C VAL A 126 21.15 8.92 7.01
N THR A 127 21.80 10.08 6.87
CA THR A 127 21.14 11.38 6.73
C THR A 127 20.97 11.83 5.27
N GLU A 128 21.60 11.14 4.32
CA GLU A 128 21.53 11.43 2.89
C GLU A 128 20.87 10.25 2.16
N VAL A 129 19.75 10.51 1.47
CA VAL A 129 19.02 9.48 0.71
C VAL A 129 19.88 8.78 -0.35
N SER A 130 20.86 9.48 -0.94
CA SER A 130 21.78 8.91 -1.93
C SER A 130 22.74 7.86 -1.37
N LYS A 131 22.84 7.76 -0.03
CA LYS A 131 23.63 6.75 0.68
C LYS A 131 22.76 5.64 1.25
N ALA A 132 21.45 5.67 1.04
CA ALA A 132 20.54 4.71 1.63
C ALA A 132 20.36 3.49 0.71
N ASP A 133 20.31 2.31 1.32
CA ASP A 133 19.86 1.08 0.67
C ASP A 133 18.33 0.95 0.84
N ILE A 134 17.81 1.41 1.99
CA ILE A 134 16.39 1.44 2.34
C ILE A 134 15.94 2.89 2.56
N THR A 135 14.83 3.28 1.95
CA THR A 135 14.16 4.57 2.21
C THR A 135 12.86 4.34 2.95
N ALA A 136 12.75 4.85 4.18
CA ALA A 136 11.52 4.87 4.96
C ALA A 136 10.81 6.21 4.77
N THR A 137 9.56 6.16 4.30
CA THR A 137 8.68 7.32 4.09
C THR A 137 7.24 6.99 4.50
N GLU A 138 6.31 7.89 4.24
CA GLU A 138 4.88 7.69 4.45
C GLU A 138 4.09 7.96 3.17
N MET A 139 2.88 7.43 3.12
CA MET A 139 1.87 7.75 2.11
C MET A 139 0.56 8.11 2.79
N ASN A 140 -0.38 8.71 2.04
CA ASN A 140 -1.71 9.00 2.53
C ASN A 140 -2.73 8.73 1.43
N ASP A 141 -2.96 7.45 1.15
CA ASP A 141 -3.80 7.01 0.03
C ASP A 141 -4.78 5.91 0.46
N GLY A 142 -6.07 6.24 0.49
CA GLY A 142 -7.14 5.28 0.77
C GLY A 142 -7.52 4.38 -0.41
N ASN A 143 -6.94 4.57 -1.60
CA ASN A 143 -7.13 3.66 -2.73
C ASN A 143 -6.17 2.47 -2.69
N THR A 144 -5.08 2.60 -1.91
CA THR A 144 -4.08 1.57 -1.66
C THR A 144 -4.42 0.91 -0.33
N PRO A 145 -5.12 -0.25 -0.32
CA PRO A 145 -5.86 -0.73 0.83
C PRO A 145 -5.00 -1.47 1.86
N VAL A 146 -3.86 -0.88 2.20
CA VAL A 146 -2.84 -1.44 3.07
C VAL A 146 -2.37 -0.34 4.03
N ALA A 147 -2.14 -0.73 5.28
CA ALA A 147 -1.57 0.10 6.32
C ALA A 147 -0.07 0.37 6.10
N GLY A 148 0.65 -0.49 5.40
CA GLY A 148 2.02 -0.27 4.97
C GLY A 148 2.32 -0.90 3.61
N GLU A 149 3.48 -0.58 3.06
CA GLU A 149 3.99 -1.21 1.84
C GLU A 149 5.53 -1.21 1.83
N ALA A 150 6.10 -2.32 1.38
CA ALA A 150 7.52 -2.45 1.07
C ALA A 150 7.70 -2.74 -0.43
N GLU A 151 8.24 -1.77 -1.16
CA GLU A 151 8.54 -1.88 -2.59
C GLU A 151 10.05 -2.10 -2.79
N SER A 152 10.43 -3.24 -3.36
CA SER A 152 11.82 -3.62 -3.57
C SER A 152 12.21 -3.61 -5.05
N GLN A 153 13.43 -3.16 -5.32
CA GLN A 153 14.11 -3.41 -6.59
C GLN A 153 15.12 -4.52 -6.37
N THR A 154 14.95 -5.64 -7.07
CA THR A 154 15.80 -6.82 -6.90
C THR A 154 16.57 -7.11 -8.18
N ASN A 155 17.85 -7.45 -8.05
CA ASN A 155 18.62 -7.99 -9.14
C ASN A 155 18.16 -9.42 -9.46
N PHE A 156 17.48 -9.58 -10.60
CA PHE A 156 16.90 -10.85 -11.02
C PHE A 156 17.90 -12.01 -11.11
N LEU A 157 19.18 -11.74 -11.38
CA LEU A 157 20.21 -12.78 -11.52
C LEU A 157 20.74 -13.26 -10.17
N THR A 158 20.80 -12.38 -9.17
CA THR A 158 21.42 -12.69 -7.87
C THR A 158 20.40 -12.83 -6.73
N GLY A 159 19.16 -12.42 -6.94
CA GLY A 159 18.15 -12.33 -5.88
C GLY A 159 18.52 -11.30 -4.81
N GLN A 160 19.43 -10.36 -5.11
CA GLN A 160 19.85 -9.35 -4.14
C GLN A 160 19.05 -8.07 -4.29
N PHE A 161 18.66 -7.48 -3.16
CA PHE A 161 18.09 -6.14 -3.18
C PHE A 161 19.09 -5.12 -3.71
N LEU A 162 18.59 -4.22 -4.54
CA LEU A 162 19.27 -3.02 -5.04
C LEU A 162 18.84 -1.80 -4.23
N SER A 163 17.53 -1.72 -3.94
CA SER A 163 16.94 -0.71 -3.07
C SER A 163 15.59 -1.21 -2.54
N VAL A 164 15.15 -0.71 -1.39
CA VAL A 164 13.80 -0.92 -0.88
C VAL A 164 13.21 0.42 -0.42
N THR A 165 11.95 0.69 -0.77
CA THR A 165 11.18 1.82 -0.25
C THR A 165 10.08 1.28 0.64
N VAL A 166 10.06 1.74 1.89
CA VAL A 166 9.05 1.37 2.87
C VAL A 166 8.13 2.56 3.12
N ARG A 167 6.82 2.34 3.05
CA ARG A 167 5.79 3.39 3.19
C ARG A 167 4.76 2.97 4.22
N LEU A 168 4.59 3.77 5.27
CA LEU A 168 3.44 3.63 6.17
C LEU A 168 2.28 4.50 5.67
N ASN A 169 1.07 3.95 5.65
CA ASN A 169 -0.11 4.62 5.13
C ASN A 169 -0.88 5.37 6.21
N HIS A 170 -0.68 6.68 6.22
CA HIS A 170 -1.32 7.63 7.11
C HIS A 170 -2.85 7.53 7.09
N TYR A 171 -3.44 7.22 5.93
CA TYR A 171 -4.90 7.14 5.76
C TYR A 171 -5.55 6.13 6.72
N TYR A 172 -4.89 5.00 6.96
CA TYR A 172 -5.39 3.93 7.84
C TYR A 172 -4.81 4.04 9.24
N LEU A 173 -3.51 4.31 9.35
CA LEU A 173 -2.77 4.25 10.61
C LEU A 173 -3.07 5.41 11.56
N SER A 174 -3.45 6.57 11.02
CA SER A 174 -3.85 7.74 11.82
C SER A 174 -5.36 7.86 12.02
N ASN A 175 -6.15 7.07 11.29
CA ASN A 175 -7.59 7.17 11.34
C ASN A 175 -8.14 6.36 12.55
N PRO A 176 -8.78 7.03 13.52
CA PRO A 176 -9.27 6.39 14.74
C PRO A 176 -10.30 5.29 14.48
N ASP A 177 -11.01 5.32 13.34
CA ASP A 177 -12.02 4.32 12.99
C ASP A 177 -11.42 2.93 12.73
N TYR A 178 -10.13 2.84 12.40
CA TYR A 178 -9.40 1.58 12.23
C TYR A 178 -8.69 1.10 13.52
N GLY A 179 -8.70 1.91 14.58
CA GLY A 179 -8.26 1.52 15.92
C GLY A 179 -6.78 1.12 16.02
N TYR A 180 -5.88 1.78 15.28
CA TYR A 180 -4.44 1.59 15.45
C TYR A 180 -3.95 2.33 16.70
N SER A 181 -3.39 1.57 17.65
CA SER A 181 -2.59 2.14 18.73
C SER A 181 -1.21 2.56 18.20
N TYR A 182 -0.46 3.33 18.99
CA TYR A 182 0.96 3.58 18.67
C TYR A 182 1.77 2.27 18.59
N GLU A 183 1.51 1.31 19.48
CA GLU A 183 2.12 -0.02 19.41
C GLU A 183 1.83 -0.74 18.09
N ARG A 184 0.57 -0.71 17.60
CA ARG A 184 0.25 -1.31 16.28
C ARG A 184 0.90 -0.54 15.12
N LEU A 185 1.15 0.75 15.27
CA LEU A 185 1.93 1.53 14.29
C LEU A 185 3.39 1.06 14.28
N VAL A 186 4.01 0.87 15.45
CA VAL A 186 5.36 0.30 15.57
C VAL A 186 5.42 -1.09 14.96
N HIS A 187 4.47 -1.99 15.28
CA HIS A 187 4.42 -3.33 14.68
C HIS A 187 4.24 -3.29 13.16
N THR A 188 3.49 -2.32 12.63
CA THR A 188 3.39 -2.13 11.17
C THR A 188 4.74 -1.73 10.59
N ALA A 189 5.45 -0.79 11.21
CA ALA A 189 6.80 -0.42 10.79
C ALA A 189 7.78 -1.61 10.88
N GLU A 190 7.71 -2.42 11.95
CA GLU A 190 8.53 -3.63 12.10
C GLU A 190 8.22 -4.66 11.00
N HIS A 191 6.95 -4.85 10.65
CA HIS A 191 6.50 -5.73 9.58
C HIS A 191 7.07 -5.32 8.22
N GLU A 192 6.88 -4.06 7.83
CA GLU A 192 7.38 -3.59 6.54
C GLU A 192 8.93 -3.59 6.49
N LEU A 193 9.60 -3.29 7.60
CA LEU A 193 11.05 -3.44 7.70
C LEU A 193 11.48 -4.90 7.63
N GLY A 194 10.66 -5.84 8.12
CA GLY A 194 10.83 -7.27 7.97
C GLY A 194 10.85 -7.69 6.49
N HIS A 195 9.92 -7.18 5.69
CA HIS A 195 9.98 -7.34 4.23
C HIS A 195 11.23 -6.70 3.63
N ALA A 196 11.61 -5.50 4.08
CA ALA A 196 12.80 -4.82 3.60
C ALA A 196 14.13 -5.53 3.92
N ILE A 197 14.11 -6.54 4.79
CA ILE A 197 15.25 -7.41 5.12
C ILE A 197 15.03 -8.87 4.68
N GLY A 198 14.01 -9.11 3.85
CA GLY A 198 13.80 -10.38 3.14
C GLY A 198 12.98 -11.43 3.89
N LEU A 199 12.23 -11.04 4.92
CA LEU A 199 11.23 -11.92 5.51
C LEU A 199 9.93 -11.89 4.69
N ASP A 200 9.35 -13.06 4.47
CA ASP A 200 8.03 -13.21 3.85
C ASP A 200 6.94 -13.38 4.92
N HIS A 201 5.68 -13.31 4.47
CA HIS A 201 4.54 -13.56 5.35
C HIS A 201 4.52 -14.96 5.95
N THR A 202 3.94 -15.05 7.13
CA THR A 202 3.60 -16.32 7.78
C THR A 202 2.22 -16.26 8.43
N ASP A 203 1.54 -17.39 8.49
CA ASP A 203 0.26 -17.54 9.19
C ASP A 203 0.44 -17.72 10.71
N GLU A 204 1.68 -17.90 11.17
CA GLU A 204 2.02 -18.07 12.59
C GLU A 204 1.92 -16.76 13.38
N LYS A 205 2.00 -16.83 14.72
CA LYS A 205 2.13 -15.62 15.54
C LYS A 205 3.50 -14.98 15.30
N SER A 206 3.51 -13.91 14.53
CA SER A 206 4.72 -13.32 13.98
C SER A 206 4.48 -11.84 13.65
N VAL A 207 5.54 -11.04 13.65
CA VAL A 207 5.49 -9.69 13.09
C VAL A 207 5.12 -9.71 11.61
N MET A 208 5.44 -10.78 10.90
CA MET A 208 5.17 -11.01 9.48
C MET A 208 3.77 -11.59 9.20
N GLN A 209 2.83 -11.47 10.15
CA GLN A 209 1.44 -11.77 9.82
C GLN A 209 0.90 -10.78 8.78
N PRO A 210 0.21 -11.25 7.73
CA PRO A 210 -0.28 -10.38 6.66
C PRO A 210 -1.38 -9.41 7.11
N ALA A 211 -1.94 -9.59 8.32
CA ALA A 211 -3.09 -8.84 8.77
C ALA A 211 -2.95 -8.33 10.21
N GLY A 212 -3.11 -7.03 10.37
CA GLY A 212 -3.53 -6.39 11.60
C GLY A 212 -2.42 -5.98 12.55
N SER A 213 -1.15 -6.26 12.25
CA SER A 213 0.01 -5.77 13.02
C SER A 213 -0.17 -5.99 14.54
N PHE A 214 -0.73 -7.15 14.90
CA PHE A 214 -1.10 -7.47 16.29
C PHE A 214 0.08 -7.97 17.12
N TYR A 215 1.15 -8.41 16.45
CA TYR A 215 2.35 -8.94 17.06
C TYR A 215 3.54 -8.11 16.58
N GLY A 216 4.43 -7.74 17.49
CA GLY A 216 5.76 -7.24 17.15
C GLY A 216 6.71 -8.39 16.85
N ILE A 217 8.01 -8.10 16.74
CA ILE A 217 9.05 -9.09 16.43
C ILE A 217 9.01 -10.29 17.40
N GLN A 218 8.86 -11.49 16.84
CA GLN A 218 8.86 -12.74 17.58
C GLN A 218 10.19 -13.48 17.44
N LYS A 219 10.41 -14.45 18.34
CA LYS A 219 11.64 -15.26 18.34
C LYS A 219 11.86 -15.99 17.00
N GLU A 220 10.78 -16.50 16.40
CA GLU A 220 10.84 -17.20 15.12
C GLU A 220 11.26 -16.28 13.97
N ASP A 221 10.80 -15.02 13.97
CA ASP A 221 11.20 -14.01 12.99
C ASP A 221 12.72 -13.80 13.02
N VAL A 222 13.29 -13.69 14.24
CA VAL A 222 14.73 -13.55 14.47
C VAL A 222 15.51 -14.79 14.01
N GLU A 223 15.00 -16.00 14.28
CA GLU A 223 15.64 -17.24 13.84
C GLU A 223 15.61 -17.41 12.32
N ASN A 224 14.50 -17.06 11.68
CA ASN A 224 14.38 -17.10 10.22
C ASN A 224 15.30 -16.08 9.56
N LEU A 225 15.40 -14.88 10.13
CA LEU A 225 16.31 -13.84 9.65
C LEU A 225 17.79 -14.28 9.78
N ARG A 226 18.16 -14.92 10.90
CA ARG A 226 19.52 -15.47 11.04
C ARG A 226 19.82 -16.52 9.97
N LYS A 227 18.92 -17.48 9.75
CA LYS A 227 19.07 -18.48 8.67
C LYS A 227 19.19 -17.84 7.29
N LEU A 228 18.44 -16.76 7.04
CA LEU A 228 18.47 -16.03 5.77
C LEU A 228 19.84 -15.39 5.50
N TYR A 229 20.54 -14.97 6.54
CA TYR A 229 21.84 -14.29 6.46
C TYR A 229 23.03 -15.12 6.97
N GLU A 230 22.82 -16.37 7.34
CA GLU A 230 23.89 -17.32 7.61
C GLU A 230 24.70 -17.50 6.33
N THR A 231 25.93 -16.98 6.36
CA THR A 231 26.94 -17.29 5.35
C THR A 231 27.26 -18.78 5.48
N ASN A 232 27.00 -19.55 4.43
CA ASN A 232 27.67 -20.83 4.25
C ASN A 232 29.17 -20.52 4.14
N GLU A 233 29.91 -20.65 5.24
CA GLU A 233 31.37 -20.69 5.24
C GLU A 233 31.89 -21.89 4.44
#